data_AF-A0A814VFP2-F1
#
_entry.id   AF-A0A814VFP2-F1
#
_cell.length_a   1.000
_cell.length_b   1.000
_cell.length_c   1.000
_cell.angle_alpha   90.00
_cell.angle_beta   90.00
_cell.angle_gamma   90.00
#
_symmetry.space_group_name_H-M   'P 1'
#
loop_
_entity.id
_entity.type
_entity.pdbx_description
1 polymer ?
#
loop_
_entity_poly.entity_id
_entity_poly.type
_entity_poly.pdbx_seq_one_letter_code
_entity_poly.pdbx_strand_id
1 'polypeptide(L)'
;MLRLLKRHFYINHIYILNSAELYDPPTGIWTITGCTNEPRVYHTASVLKNGKVLVSGSMTNTAELYDPLTGTWTYTGQLHGMRWWHTASVLADGKVLVAGGINAGDYLNSVELYDPATEIWTMTGTMNNSRISHVASLLNNGKVLVAGGEPDEGVLNTAELYDPSTRVWTTTGSMNRDRAWFTASVLEDGKVLVAGGLNNDYFSNMETAELYDP
;
A
#
# COMPACT_ATOMS: atom_id res chain seq x y z
N MET A 1 -3.60 -2.86 -17.98
CA MET A 1 -3.40 -2.55 -16.54
C MET A 1 -4.53 -3.22 -15.75
N LEU A 2 -4.22 -4.00 -14.71
CA LEU A 2 -5.25 -4.63 -13.86
C LEU A 2 -5.77 -3.61 -12.85
N ARG A 3 -7.09 -3.47 -12.74
CA ARG A 3 -7.74 -2.69 -11.67
C ARG A 3 -8.68 -3.60 -10.91
N LEU A 4 -8.58 -3.56 -9.58
CA LEU A 4 -9.57 -4.14 -8.68
C LEU A 4 -10.63 -3.08 -8.43
N LEU A 5 -11.89 -3.41 -8.70
CA LEU A 5 -12.99 -2.45 -8.58
C LEU A 5 -13.31 -2.22 -7.10
N LYS A 6 -13.15 -0.97 -6.65
CA LYS A 6 -13.73 -0.45 -5.40
C LYS A 6 -14.95 0.38 -5.78
N ARG A 7 -16.16 -0.03 -5.39
CA ARG A 7 -17.34 0.86 -5.44
C ARG A 7 -17.53 1.52 -4.08
N HIS A 8 -17.48 2.84 -4.04
CA HIS A 8 -18.08 3.62 -2.95
C HIS A 8 -19.54 3.85 -3.33
N PHE A 9 -20.48 3.26 -2.60
CA PHE A 9 -21.88 3.68 -2.65
C PHE A 9 -22.34 3.98 -1.23
N TYR A 10 -22.83 5.21 -1.04
CA TYR A 10 -23.55 5.60 0.17
C TYR A 10 -24.97 5.02 0.14
N ILE A 11 -25.46 4.71 1.33
CA ILE A 11 -26.82 4.31 1.73
C ILE A 11 -27.11 2.79 1.66
N ASN A 12 -26.88 2.16 2.82
CA ASN A 12 -27.55 0.99 3.42
C ASN A 12 -27.23 -0.44 3.00
N HIS A 13 -26.24 -0.75 2.16
CA HIS A 13 -25.56 -2.06 2.16
C HIS A 13 -24.17 -1.97 1.51
N ILE A 14 -23.11 -2.32 2.25
CA ILE A 14 -21.74 -2.43 1.70
C ILE A 14 -21.59 -3.83 1.11
N TYR A 15 -21.74 -3.96 -0.21
CA TYR A 15 -21.32 -5.17 -0.92
C TYR A 15 -19.85 -5.02 -1.29
N ILE A 16 -18.97 -5.69 -0.54
CA ILE A 16 -17.55 -5.79 -0.92
C ILE A 16 -17.49 -6.66 -2.18
N LEU A 17 -16.80 -6.17 -3.22
CA LEU A 17 -16.65 -6.88 -4.49
C LEU A 17 -15.44 -7.80 -4.47
N ASN A 18 -15.52 -8.86 -5.25
CA ASN A 18 -14.41 -9.75 -5.58
C ASN A 18 -14.07 -9.76 -7.08
N SER A 19 -14.74 -8.93 -7.89
CA SER A 19 -14.49 -8.85 -9.32
C SER A 19 -13.20 -8.07 -9.64
N ALA A 20 -12.56 -8.45 -10.75
CA ALA A 20 -11.40 -7.76 -11.29
C ALA A 20 -11.61 -7.45 -12.78
N GLU A 21 -11.00 -6.35 -13.24
CA GLU A 21 -11.07 -5.94 -14.65
C GLU A 21 -9.68 -5.60 -15.20
N LEU A 22 -9.48 -5.90 -16.48
CA LEU A 22 -8.32 -5.52 -17.26
C LEU A 22 -8.66 -4.34 -18.16
N TYR A 23 -7.85 -3.29 -18.11
CA TYR A 23 -7.88 -2.17 -19.05
C TYR A 23 -6.84 -2.36 -20.15
N ASP A 24 -7.27 -2.28 -21.40
CA ASP A 24 -6.43 -2.28 -22.60
C ASP A 24 -6.28 -0.86 -23.14
N PRO A 25 -5.13 -0.16 -22.93
CA PRO A 25 -4.97 1.24 -23.31
C PRO A 25 -5.12 1.52 -24.82
N PRO A 26 -4.56 0.70 -25.74
CA PRO A 26 -4.80 0.85 -27.18
C PRO A 26 -6.27 0.90 -27.61
N THR A 27 -7.14 0.10 -26.98
CA THR A 27 -8.55 0.00 -27.36
C THR A 27 -9.49 0.79 -26.44
N GLY A 28 -9.01 1.17 -25.26
CA GLY A 28 -9.82 1.82 -24.22
C GLY A 28 -10.86 0.92 -23.56
N ILE A 29 -10.78 -0.41 -23.77
CA ILE A 29 -11.80 -1.37 -23.32
C ILE A 29 -11.44 -1.92 -21.94
N TRP A 30 -12.46 -2.07 -21.10
CA TRP A 30 -12.41 -2.84 -19.86
C TRP A 30 -13.01 -4.22 -20.08
N THR A 31 -12.31 -5.27 -19.67
CA THR A 31 -12.79 -6.66 -19.74
C THR A 31 -12.73 -7.31 -18.36
N ILE A 32 -13.82 -7.95 -17.97
CA ILE A 32 -13.89 -8.74 -16.73
C ILE A 32 -12.90 -9.91 -16.84
N THR A 33 -12.12 -10.14 -15.79
CA THR A 33 -11.25 -11.32 -15.63
C THR A 33 -11.71 -12.16 -14.44
N GLY A 34 -10.94 -13.18 -14.03
CA GLY A 34 -11.24 -13.95 -12.83
C GLY A 34 -11.47 -13.09 -11.60
N CYS A 35 -12.20 -13.63 -10.63
CA CYS A 35 -12.51 -12.98 -9.37
C CYS A 35 -11.55 -13.44 -8.26
N THR A 36 -11.28 -12.57 -7.30
CA THR A 36 -10.65 -12.98 -6.04
C THR A 36 -11.55 -13.99 -5.33
N ASN A 37 -10.93 -14.91 -4.60
CA ASN A 37 -11.62 -15.97 -3.86
C ASN A 37 -12.42 -15.39 -2.68
N GLU A 38 -12.01 -14.22 -2.17
CA GLU A 38 -12.71 -13.45 -1.16
C GLU A 38 -12.95 -12.00 -1.62
N PRO A 39 -14.04 -11.35 -1.17
CA PRO A 39 -14.23 -9.92 -1.36
C PRO A 39 -13.14 -9.10 -0.66
N ARG A 40 -12.63 -8.05 -1.31
CA ARG A 40 -11.56 -7.21 -0.73
C ARG A 40 -11.84 -5.72 -0.88
N VAL A 41 -11.72 -4.98 0.22
CA VAL A 41 -11.72 -3.52 0.30
C VAL A 41 -10.45 -3.02 1.00
N TYR A 42 -9.94 -1.85 0.60
CA TYR A 42 -8.75 -1.22 1.20
C TYR A 42 -7.49 -2.10 1.25
N HIS A 43 -7.44 -3.14 0.40
CA HIS A 43 -6.28 -3.95 0.11
C HIS A 43 -5.30 -3.19 -0.79
N THR A 44 -4.09 -3.73 -0.90
CA THR A 44 -3.08 -3.34 -1.88
C THR A 44 -2.97 -4.37 -2.99
N ALA A 45 -2.50 -3.94 -4.17
CA ALA A 45 -2.18 -4.79 -5.30
C ALA A 45 -0.78 -4.44 -5.82
N SER A 46 0.11 -5.42 -5.93
CA SER A 46 1.51 -5.24 -6.30
C SER A 46 1.88 -6.13 -7.48
N VAL A 47 2.34 -5.52 -8.57
CA VAL A 47 2.87 -6.26 -9.73
C VAL A 47 4.24 -6.83 -9.35
N LEU A 48 4.35 -8.15 -9.30
CA LEU A 48 5.58 -8.85 -8.98
C LEU A 48 6.50 -8.90 -10.19
N LYS A 49 7.79 -9.12 -9.96
CA LYS A 49 8.79 -9.23 -11.04
C LYS A 49 8.54 -10.37 -12.02
N ASN A 50 7.80 -11.39 -11.61
CA ASN A 50 7.39 -12.51 -12.47
C ASN A 50 6.12 -12.22 -13.30
N GLY A 51 5.59 -10.99 -13.23
CA GLY A 51 4.38 -10.57 -13.96
C GLY A 51 3.05 -10.88 -13.27
N LYS A 52 3.04 -11.70 -12.21
CA LYS A 52 1.84 -11.93 -11.39
C LYS A 52 1.50 -10.69 -10.57
N VAL A 53 0.25 -10.60 -10.10
CA VAL A 53 -0.17 -9.54 -9.18
C VAL A 53 -0.48 -10.14 -7.81
N LEU A 54 0.22 -9.69 -6.78
CA LEU A 54 -0.12 -9.99 -5.40
C LEU A 54 -1.21 -9.05 -4.92
N VAL A 55 -2.26 -9.58 -4.32
CA VAL A 55 -3.25 -8.82 -3.56
C VAL A 55 -3.20 -9.26 -2.11
N SER A 56 -3.13 -8.29 -1.19
CA SER A 56 -2.93 -8.59 0.23
C SER A 56 -3.78 -7.70 1.15
N GLY A 57 -4.19 -8.28 2.29
CA GLY A 57 -5.02 -7.64 3.31
C GLY A 57 -6.48 -7.41 2.90
N SER A 58 -7.11 -6.42 3.55
CA SER A 58 -8.57 -6.26 3.73
C SER A 58 -9.03 -6.74 5.12
N MET A 59 -10.31 -7.07 5.28
CA MET A 59 -10.90 -7.62 6.51
C MET A 59 -10.55 -9.11 6.72
N THR A 60 -9.45 -9.57 6.12
CA THR A 60 -8.89 -10.93 6.22
C THR A 60 -7.37 -10.83 6.24
N ASN A 61 -6.69 -11.90 6.64
CA ASN A 61 -5.23 -12.00 6.56
C ASN A 61 -4.78 -12.81 5.33
N THR A 62 -5.69 -13.17 4.43
CA THR A 62 -5.35 -13.94 3.23
C THR A 62 -4.69 -13.04 2.18
N ALA A 63 -3.86 -13.64 1.34
CA ALA A 63 -3.34 -13.00 0.14
C ALA A 63 -3.54 -13.93 -1.07
N GLU A 64 -3.60 -13.33 -2.25
CA GLU A 64 -3.86 -14.03 -3.50
C GLU A 64 -2.94 -13.54 -4.62
N LEU A 65 -2.60 -14.44 -5.53
CA LEU A 65 -1.88 -14.16 -6.76
C LEU A 65 -2.83 -14.23 -7.95
N TYR A 66 -2.88 -13.16 -8.74
CA TYR A 66 -3.45 -13.18 -10.08
C TYR A 66 -2.37 -13.55 -11.09
N ASP A 67 -2.67 -14.53 -11.92
CA ASP A 67 -1.86 -14.88 -13.10
C ASP A 67 -2.49 -14.26 -14.36
N PRO A 68 -1.88 -13.24 -14.97
CA PRO A 68 -2.43 -12.61 -16.18
C PRO A 68 -2.49 -13.51 -17.40
N LEU A 69 -1.71 -14.60 -17.44
CA LEU A 69 -1.68 -15.52 -18.59
C LEU A 69 -2.92 -16.42 -18.61
N THR A 70 -3.42 -16.79 -17.45
CA THR A 70 -4.60 -17.68 -17.29
C THR A 70 -5.85 -16.92 -16.85
N GLY A 71 -5.71 -15.70 -16.34
CA GLY A 71 -6.79 -14.92 -15.77
C GLY A 71 -7.30 -15.48 -14.44
N THR A 72 -6.50 -16.30 -13.74
CA THR A 72 -6.92 -17.00 -12.52
C THR A 72 -6.32 -16.41 -11.25
N TRP A 73 -7.09 -16.47 -10.16
CA TRP A 73 -6.64 -16.12 -8.81
C TRP A 73 -6.37 -17.37 -7.99
N THR A 74 -5.25 -17.39 -7.27
CA THR A 74 -4.88 -18.49 -6.36
C THR A 74 -4.46 -17.93 -5.01
N TYR A 75 -4.91 -18.54 -3.91
CA TYR A 75 -4.39 -18.22 -2.59
C TYR A 75 -2.88 -18.46 -2.52
N THR A 76 -2.19 -17.63 -1.76
CA THR A 76 -0.78 -17.81 -1.41
C THR A 76 -0.63 -17.76 0.11
N GLY A 77 0.60 -17.62 0.62
CA GLY A 77 0.82 -17.41 2.05
C GLY A 77 -0.03 -16.28 2.63
N GLN A 78 -0.29 -16.37 3.93
CA GLN A 78 -1.14 -15.42 4.66
C GLN A 78 -0.31 -14.45 5.50
N LEU A 79 -0.81 -13.24 5.68
CA LEU A 79 -0.27 -12.27 6.62
C LEU A 79 -0.45 -12.78 8.05
N HIS A 80 0.41 -12.30 8.97
CA HIS A 80 0.33 -12.67 10.40
C HIS A 80 -0.91 -12.11 11.09
N GLY A 81 -1.48 -11.05 10.54
CA GLY A 81 -2.75 -10.48 10.97
C GLY A 81 -3.47 -9.83 9.80
N MET A 82 -4.79 -9.68 9.90
CA MET A 82 -5.53 -8.89 8.93
C MET A 82 -5.09 -7.43 9.02
N ARG A 83 -5.08 -6.74 7.87
CA ARG A 83 -4.74 -5.32 7.81
C ARG A 83 -5.35 -4.68 6.58
N TRP A 84 -5.88 -3.48 6.74
CA TRP A 84 -6.34 -2.65 5.62
C TRP A 84 -5.83 -1.22 5.74
N TRP A 85 -5.86 -0.44 4.64
CA TRP A 85 -5.19 0.87 4.53
C TRP A 85 -3.67 0.85 4.78
N HIS A 86 -3.05 -0.33 4.64
CA HIS A 86 -1.60 -0.49 4.61
C HIS A 86 -1.05 -0.09 3.24
N THR A 87 0.26 0.10 3.16
CA THR A 87 0.98 0.27 1.88
C THR A 87 1.72 -1.01 1.52
N ALA A 88 2.00 -1.21 0.22
CA ALA A 88 2.78 -2.33 -0.29
C ALA A 88 3.80 -1.86 -1.33
N SER A 89 5.09 -2.14 -1.11
CA SER A 89 6.19 -1.75 -1.99
C SER A 89 6.96 -2.98 -2.47
N VAL A 90 7.07 -3.17 -3.79
CA VAL A 90 7.89 -4.22 -4.38
C VAL A 90 9.35 -3.79 -4.33
N LEU A 91 10.19 -4.55 -3.62
CA LEU A 91 11.59 -4.23 -3.38
C LEU A 91 12.49 -4.63 -4.55
N ALA A 92 13.71 -4.11 -4.56
CA ALA A 92 14.71 -4.41 -5.58
C ALA A 92 15.10 -5.90 -5.65
N ASP A 93 14.92 -6.68 -4.58
CA ASP A 93 15.12 -8.13 -4.59
C ASP A 93 13.87 -8.93 -5.02
N GLY A 94 12.75 -8.25 -5.27
CA GLY A 94 11.47 -8.86 -5.68
C GLY A 94 10.52 -9.20 -4.54
N LYS A 95 10.91 -9.04 -3.27
CA LYS A 95 9.99 -9.18 -2.13
C LYS A 95 9.01 -8.02 -2.07
N VAL A 96 7.91 -8.18 -1.35
CA VAL A 96 6.93 -7.10 -1.12
C VAL A 96 6.94 -6.70 0.35
N LEU A 97 7.26 -5.44 0.62
CA LEU A 97 7.17 -4.83 1.94
C LEU A 97 5.75 -4.31 2.16
N VAL A 98 5.04 -4.83 3.16
CA VAL A 98 3.74 -4.35 3.58
C VAL A 98 3.87 -3.65 4.93
N ALA A 99 3.50 -2.36 4.98
CA ALA A 99 3.70 -1.52 6.16
C ALA A 99 2.40 -0.88 6.67
N GLY A 100 2.23 -0.90 7.99
CA GLY A 100 1.14 -0.23 8.69
C GLY A 100 -0.24 -0.79 8.38
N GLY A 101 -1.23 0.10 8.34
CA GLY A 101 -2.64 -0.24 8.25
C GLY A 101 -3.30 -0.36 9.62
N ILE A 102 -4.53 -0.85 9.63
CA ILE A 102 -5.34 -1.03 10.86
C ILE A 102 -5.89 -2.45 10.92
N ASN A 103 -5.98 -2.99 12.13
CA ASN A 103 -6.55 -4.28 12.44
C ASN A 103 -7.54 -4.15 13.60
N ALA A 104 -8.84 -4.34 13.35
CA ALA A 104 -9.86 -4.35 14.41
C ALA A 104 -9.85 -3.12 15.36
N GLY A 105 -9.42 -1.95 14.88
CA GLY A 105 -9.27 -0.73 15.68
C GLY A 105 -7.83 -0.42 16.09
N ASP A 106 -6.92 -1.39 16.00
CA ASP A 106 -5.51 -1.20 16.32
C ASP A 106 -4.74 -0.65 15.12
N TYR A 107 -4.20 0.56 15.26
CA TYR A 107 -3.31 1.17 14.28
C TYR A 107 -1.95 0.48 14.33
N LEU A 108 -1.50 -0.03 13.18
CA LEU A 108 -0.30 -0.86 13.10
C LEU A 108 0.93 -0.01 12.77
N ASN A 109 2.01 -0.25 13.49
CA ASN A 109 3.38 0.07 13.09
C ASN A 109 4.15 -1.18 12.59
N SER A 110 3.48 -2.33 12.58
CA SER A 110 4.04 -3.61 12.17
C SER A 110 4.23 -3.67 10.66
N VAL A 111 5.26 -4.40 10.25
CA VAL A 111 5.68 -4.52 8.85
C VAL A 111 5.97 -5.98 8.55
N GLU A 112 5.54 -6.41 7.37
CA GLU A 112 5.71 -7.78 6.89
C GLU A 112 6.40 -7.78 5.51
N LEU A 113 7.21 -8.81 5.26
CA LEU A 113 7.79 -9.10 3.96
C LEU A 113 7.14 -10.34 3.39
N TYR A 114 6.61 -10.25 2.17
CA TYR A 114 6.25 -11.40 1.35
C TYR A 114 7.39 -11.76 0.42
N ASP A 115 7.80 -13.03 0.42
CA ASP A 115 8.77 -13.57 -0.54
C ASP A 115 8.05 -14.40 -1.62
N PRO A 116 7.92 -13.91 -2.86
CA PRO A 116 7.25 -14.64 -3.93
C PRO A 116 7.89 -15.97 -4.33
N ALA A 117 9.15 -16.21 -3.99
CA ALA A 117 9.83 -17.46 -4.33
C ALA A 117 9.47 -18.59 -3.37
N THR A 118 9.11 -18.26 -2.13
CA THR A 118 8.71 -19.23 -1.09
C THR A 118 7.25 -19.13 -0.72
N GLU A 119 6.58 -18.05 -1.14
CA GLU A 119 5.21 -17.70 -0.76
C GLU A 119 5.02 -17.51 0.74
N ILE A 120 6.10 -17.16 1.46
CA ILE A 120 6.10 -16.98 2.91
C ILE A 120 6.04 -15.49 3.26
N TRP A 121 5.22 -15.17 4.26
CA TRP A 121 5.24 -13.87 4.94
C TRP A 121 6.13 -13.94 6.17
N THR A 122 6.89 -12.88 6.43
CA THR A 122 7.78 -12.78 7.61
C THR A 122 7.68 -11.40 8.22
N MET A 123 7.50 -11.33 9.54
CA MET A 123 7.61 -10.06 10.28
C MET A 123 9.03 -9.48 10.14
N THR A 124 9.15 -8.19 9.90
CA THR A 124 10.43 -7.47 9.83
C THR A 124 10.48 -6.33 10.84
N GLY A 125 11.49 -5.45 10.76
CA GLY A 125 11.60 -4.28 11.62
C GLY A 125 10.30 -3.45 11.63
N THR A 126 9.97 -2.88 12.78
CA THR A 126 8.75 -2.08 13.00
C THR A 126 9.01 -0.59 12.82
N MET A 127 8.00 0.15 12.34
CA MET A 127 8.05 1.61 12.29
C MET A 127 7.97 2.20 13.71
N ASN A 128 8.48 3.42 13.89
CA ASN A 128 8.40 4.14 15.16
C ASN A 128 6.95 4.60 15.45
N ASN A 129 6.21 4.98 14.41
CA ASN A 129 4.81 5.38 14.53
C ASN A 129 3.90 4.39 13.80
N SER A 130 2.71 4.17 14.34
CA SER A 130 1.66 3.49 13.59
C SER A 130 1.11 4.42 12.51
N ARG A 131 0.69 3.85 11.38
CA ARG A 131 0.30 4.65 10.21
C ARG A 131 -0.81 3.95 9.42
N ILE A 132 -1.92 4.64 9.18
CA ILE A 132 -2.88 4.33 8.12
C ILE A 132 -2.93 5.50 7.13
N SER A 133 -3.36 5.24 5.89
CA SER A 133 -3.55 6.29 4.87
C SER A 133 -2.29 7.15 4.61
N HIS A 134 -1.13 6.53 4.85
CA HIS A 134 0.20 7.03 4.57
C HIS A 134 0.64 6.62 3.16
N VAL A 135 1.79 7.15 2.73
CA VAL A 135 2.43 6.75 1.47
C VAL A 135 3.68 5.93 1.75
N ALA A 136 4.02 5.03 0.82
CA ALA A 136 5.29 4.32 0.80
C ALA A 136 5.90 4.36 -0.62
N SER A 137 7.13 4.83 -0.73
CA SER A 137 7.84 5.02 -1.99
C SER A 137 9.17 4.27 -1.97
N LEU A 138 9.37 3.35 -2.92
CA LEU A 138 10.69 2.76 -3.17
C LEU A 138 11.57 3.82 -3.85
N LEU A 139 12.70 4.15 -3.21
CA LEU A 139 13.64 5.15 -3.70
C LEU A 139 14.69 4.52 -4.61
N ASN A 140 15.37 5.35 -5.41
CA ASN A 140 16.44 4.93 -6.33
C ASN A 140 17.62 4.24 -5.63
N ASN A 141 17.83 4.53 -4.34
CA ASN A 141 18.86 3.89 -3.51
C ASN A 141 18.41 2.54 -2.91
N GLY A 142 17.19 2.06 -3.22
CA GLY A 142 16.64 0.79 -2.77
C GLY A 142 15.97 0.83 -1.39
N LYS A 143 16.00 1.95 -0.67
CA LYS A 143 15.25 2.13 0.59
C LYS A 143 13.78 2.43 0.31
N VAL A 144 12.92 2.20 1.29
CA VAL A 144 11.50 2.59 1.22
C VAL A 144 11.26 3.76 2.16
N LEU A 145 10.82 4.89 1.62
CA LEU A 145 10.33 6.02 2.38
C LEU A 145 8.87 5.80 2.74
N VAL A 146 8.54 5.85 4.03
CA VAL A 146 7.17 5.94 4.52
C VAL A 146 6.96 7.32 5.13
N ALA A 147 5.88 8.01 4.77
CA ALA A 147 5.60 9.37 5.24
C ALA A 147 4.12 9.59 5.58
N GLY A 148 3.88 10.41 6.59
CA GLY A 148 2.53 10.82 7.02
C GLY A 148 1.66 9.68 7.54
N GLY A 149 0.34 9.83 7.38
CA GLY A 149 -0.69 8.94 7.91
C GLY A 149 -1.30 9.44 9.20
N GLU A 150 -2.38 8.78 9.63
CA GLU A 150 -3.18 9.16 10.80
C GLU A 150 -3.23 8.01 11.82
N PRO A 151 -2.32 7.95 12.81
CA PRO A 151 -2.55 7.18 14.02
C PRO A 151 -3.69 7.79 14.85
N ASP A 152 -4.04 7.12 15.96
CA ASP A 152 -5.08 7.58 16.90
C ASP A 152 -4.78 8.97 17.51
N GLU A 153 -3.51 9.36 17.55
CA GLU A 153 -3.01 10.59 18.16
C GLU A 153 -3.09 11.82 17.24
N GLY A 154 -3.51 11.65 15.98
CA GLY A 154 -3.62 12.72 14.98
C GLY A 154 -2.68 12.55 13.78
N VAL A 155 -2.90 13.36 12.74
CA VAL A 155 -2.18 13.25 11.46
C VAL A 155 -0.69 13.57 11.64
N LEU A 156 0.17 12.74 11.05
CA LEU A 156 1.62 12.84 11.13
C LEU A 156 2.19 13.69 9.99
N ASN A 157 3.25 14.43 10.29
CA ASN A 157 4.18 14.99 9.30
C ASN A 157 5.51 14.21 9.22
N THR A 158 5.73 13.23 10.10
CA THR A 158 6.98 12.49 10.20
C THR A 158 7.16 11.50 9.04
N ALA A 159 8.41 11.20 8.73
CA ALA A 159 8.77 10.19 7.75
C ALA A 159 9.91 9.28 8.26
N GLU A 160 9.95 8.07 7.72
CA GLU A 160 10.88 7.01 8.11
C GLU A 160 11.37 6.25 6.87
N LEU A 161 12.63 5.83 6.89
CA LEU A 161 13.26 5.04 5.85
C LEU A 161 13.46 3.61 6.33
N TYR A 162 12.93 2.64 5.59
CA TYR A 162 13.28 1.24 5.72
C TYR A 162 14.46 0.89 4.82
N ASP A 163 15.49 0.28 5.40
CA ASP A 163 16.61 -0.28 4.66
C ASP A 163 16.44 -1.81 4.52
N PRO A 164 16.15 -2.34 3.33
CA PRO A 164 15.95 -3.78 3.13
C PRO A 164 17.18 -4.64 3.46
N SER A 165 18.39 -4.09 3.39
CA SER A 165 19.62 -4.84 3.62
C SER A 165 19.85 -5.11 5.11
N THR A 166 19.43 -4.19 5.97
CA THR A 166 19.58 -4.29 7.43
C THR A 166 18.26 -4.59 8.14
N ARG A 167 17.12 -4.39 7.46
CA ARG A 167 15.76 -4.46 7.99
C ARG A 167 15.49 -3.44 9.10
N VAL A 168 16.23 -2.35 9.11
CA VAL A 168 16.13 -1.28 10.12
C VAL A 168 15.33 -0.11 9.57
N TRP A 169 14.51 0.49 10.44
CA TRP A 169 13.84 1.76 10.21
C TRP A 169 14.63 2.91 10.83
N THR A 170 14.79 4.00 10.10
CA THR A 170 15.45 5.23 10.58
C THR A 170 14.54 6.43 10.32
N THR A 171 14.39 7.32 11.29
CA THR A 171 13.68 8.59 11.07
C THR A 171 14.43 9.47 10.07
N THR A 172 13.70 10.22 9.26
CA THR A 172 14.26 11.18 8.31
C THR A 172 13.53 12.53 8.38
N GLY A 173 13.84 13.46 7.48
CA GLY A 173 13.20 14.77 7.41
C GLY A 173 11.68 14.68 7.35
N SER A 174 11.02 15.49 8.19
CA SER A 174 9.56 15.59 8.24
C SER A 174 9.02 16.57 7.18
N MET A 175 7.78 16.36 6.76
CA MET A 175 7.03 17.32 5.96
C MET A 175 6.73 18.60 6.77
N ASN A 176 6.58 19.74 6.10
CA ASN A 176 6.20 21.01 6.72
C ASN A 176 4.72 21.04 7.12
N ARG A 177 3.91 20.16 6.53
CA ARG A 177 2.53 19.91 6.89
C ARG A 177 2.32 18.42 7.15
N ASP A 178 1.54 18.12 8.16
CA ASP A 178 0.99 16.81 8.42
C ASP A 178 0.02 16.40 7.30
N ARG A 179 0.09 15.12 6.90
CA ARG A 179 -0.66 14.60 5.75
C ARG A 179 -1.17 13.20 5.99
N ALA A 180 -2.46 12.98 5.77
CA ALA A 180 -3.07 11.68 5.50
C ALA A 180 -3.85 11.73 4.18
N TRP A 181 -4.16 10.57 3.60
CA TRP A 181 -4.96 10.47 2.37
C TRP A 181 -4.39 11.23 1.17
N PHE A 182 -3.06 11.33 1.11
CA PHE A 182 -2.31 12.07 0.10
C PHE A 182 -1.61 11.12 -0.87
N THR A 183 -1.04 11.66 -1.94
CA THR A 183 -0.27 10.88 -2.92
C THR A 183 1.22 11.19 -2.82
N ALA A 184 2.04 10.23 -3.25
CA ALA A 184 3.47 10.41 -3.44
C ALA A 184 3.88 9.89 -4.81
N SER A 185 4.84 10.57 -5.44
CA SER A 185 5.47 10.14 -6.70
C SER A 185 6.96 10.33 -6.61
N VAL A 186 7.72 9.27 -6.89
CA VAL A 186 9.17 9.34 -7.05
C VAL A 186 9.46 9.94 -8.42
N LEU A 187 10.24 11.03 -8.45
CA LEU A 187 10.62 11.74 -9.66
C LEU A 187 11.90 11.15 -10.26
N GLU A 188 12.18 11.48 -11.53
CA GLU A 188 13.37 10.99 -12.25
C GLU A 188 14.69 11.36 -11.55
N ASP A 189 14.73 12.51 -10.89
CA ASP A 189 15.89 12.98 -10.12
C ASP A 189 16.02 12.33 -8.73
N GLY A 190 15.12 11.40 -8.39
CA GLY A 190 15.11 10.66 -7.13
C GLY A 190 14.35 11.33 -6.00
N LYS A 191 13.89 12.58 -6.16
CA LYS A 191 13.06 13.25 -5.15
C LYS A 191 11.68 12.61 -5.05
N VAL A 192 11.01 12.80 -3.93
CA VAL A 192 9.62 12.36 -3.74
C VAL A 192 8.72 13.59 -3.65
N LEU A 193 7.84 13.76 -4.64
CA LEU A 193 6.77 14.73 -4.61
C LEU A 193 5.60 14.18 -3.81
N VAL A 194 5.21 14.87 -2.75
CA VAL A 194 3.99 14.60 -1.98
C VAL A 194 2.96 15.69 -2.25
N ALA A 195 1.71 15.33 -2.49
CA ALA A 195 0.69 16.30 -2.90
C ALA A 195 -0.68 16.01 -2.27
N GLY A 196 -1.36 17.09 -1.87
CA GLY A 196 -2.72 17.05 -1.35
C GLY A 196 -2.84 16.42 0.03
N GLY A 197 -4.02 15.86 0.30
CA GLY A 197 -4.36 15.16 1.54
C GLY A 197 -5.17 15.99 2.52
N LEU A 198 -5.30 15.43 3.70
CA LEU A 198 -5.92 16.02 4.89
C LEU A 198 -4.83 16.24 5.95
N ASN A 199 -4.97 17.33 6.70
CA ASN A 199 -4.18 17.62 7.88
C ASN A 199 -5.11 17.61 9.12
N ASN A 200 -4.56 17.90 10.30
CA ASN A 200 -5.32 18.01 11.54
C ASN A 200 -6.32 19.19 11.56
N ASP A 201 -6.25 20.11 10.59
CA ASP A 201 -7.27 21.14 10.38
C ASP A 201 -8.43 20.56 9.55
N TYR A 202 -9.33 19.83 10.23
CA TYR A 202 -10.50 19.10 9.68
C TYR A 202 -11.43 19.89 8.73
N PHE A 203 -11.24 21.21 8.57
CA PHE A 203 -12.04 22.08 7.71
C PHE A 203 -11.36 22.52 6.41
N SER A 204 -10.11 22.10 6.15
CA SER A 204 -9.42 22.44 4.90
C SER A 204 -8.83 21.21 4.21
N ASN A 205 -9.29 20.93 2.99
CA ASN A 205 -8.51 20.13 2.05
C ASN A 205 -7.19 20.84 1.79
N MET A 206 -6.09 20.10 1.78
CA MET A 206 -4.79 20.71 1.60
C MET A 206 -4.45 20.89 0.11
N GLU A 207 -4.23 22.13 -0.31
CA GLU A 207 -3.88 22.50 -1.70
C GLU A 207 -2.36 22.64 -1.91
N THR A 208 -1.55 22.01 -1.05
CA THR A 208 -0.09 22.14 -1.08
C THR A 208 0.59 20.86 -1.55
N ALA A 209 1.77 21.01 -2.13
CA ALA A 209 2.69 19.93 -2.45
C ALA A 209 4.08 20.25 -1.90
N GLU A 210 4.84 19.22 -1.57
CA GLU A 210 6.19 19.33 -1.01
C GLU A 210 7.12 18.31 -1.67
N LEU A 211 8.42 18.60 -1.66
CA LEU A 211 9.45 17.70 -2.15
C LEU A 211 10.30 17.21 -0.98
N TYR A 212 10.48 15.90 -0.92
CA TYR A 212 11.51 15.25 -0.10
C TYR A 212 12.72 14.94 -0.97
N ASP A 213 13.92 15.30 -0.48
CA ASP A 213 15.21 15.01 -1.12
C ASP A 213 15.94 13.93 -0.28
N PRO A 214 16.05 12.67 -0.78
CA PRO A 214 16.54 11.52 -0.01
C PRO A 214 18.00 11.50 0.46
#